data_AF-A0A941WZ94-F1
#
_entry.id   AF-A0A941WZ94-F1
#
_cell.length_a   1.000
_cell.length_b   1.000
_cell.length_c   1.000
_cell.angle_alpha   90.00
_cell.angle_beta   90.00
_cell.angle_gamma   90.00
#
_symmetry.space_group_name_H-M   'P 1'
#
loop_
_entity.id
_entity.type
_entity.pdbx_description
1 polymer ?
#
loop_
_entity_poly.entity_id
_entity_poly.type
_entity_poly.pdbx_seq_one_letter_code
_entity_poly.pdbx_strand_id
1 'polypeptide(L)'
;MKIILSLFFVLLHSVLSYAYNQFSFVKYQVENGLSHNTVWYTIQDHQGFMWFGTSDGLNRFDGKNFKIFRHIPKDSTSLGNNIVRTIFEDERQNLWVGTNRGIYIFNSQQE
;
A
#
# COMPACT_ATOMS: atom_id res chain seq x y z
N MET A 1 -45.89 10.30 27.44
CA MET A 1 -44.74 11.24 27.42
C MET A 1 -43.39 10.56 27.67
N LYS A 2 -43.21 9.72 28.71
CA LYS A 2 -41.94 9.04 29.00
C LYS A 2 -41.40 8.15 27.87
N ILE A 3 -42.25 7.34 27.23
CA ILE A 3 -41.86 6.41 26.15
C ILE A 3 -41.34 7.16 24.90
N ILE A 4 -41.99 8.26 24.53
CA ILE A 4 -41.60 9.09 23.38
C ILE A 4 -40.23 9.75 23.65
N LEU A 5 -40.01 10.23 24.88
CA LEU A 5 -38.73 10.80 25.28
C LEU A 5 -37.61 9.75 25.27
N SER A 6 -37.88 8.53 25.73
CA SER A 6 -36.93 7.41 25.68
C SER A 6 -36.57 7.01 24.25
N LEU A 7 -37.55 6.95 23.33
CA LEU A 7 -37.32 6.68 21.92
C LEU A 7 -36.48 7.78 21.23
N PHE A 8 -36.72 9.04 21.59
CA PHE A 8 -35.93 10.17 21.11
C PHE A 8 -34.47 10.07 21.58
N PHE A 9 -34.22 9.73 22.85
CA PHE A 9 -32.85 9.56 23.35
C PHE A 9 -32.12 8.37 22.70
N VAL A 10 -32.81 7.27 22.40
CA VAL A 10 -32.22 6.12 21.68
C VAL A 10 -31.87 6.48 20.24
N LEU A 11 -32.76 7.18 19.54
CA LEU A 11 -32.51 7.70 18.19
C LEU A 11 -31.37 8.75 18.17
N LEU A 12 -31.30 9.61 19.18
CA LEU A 12 -30.22 10.59 19.30
C LEU A 12 -28.88 9.93 19.56
N HIS A 13 -28.82 8.89 20.41
CA HIS A 13 -27.60 8.12 20.66
C HIS A 13 -27.13 7.36 19.41
N SER A 14 -28.05 6.76 18.65
CA SER A 14 -27.68 6.03 17.44
C SER A 14 -27.19 6.95 16.33
N VAL A 15 -27.79 8.14 16.17
CA VAL A 15 -27.33 9.17 15.22
C VAL A 15 -25.98 9.75 15.65
N LEU A 16 -25.77 10.00 16.96
CA LEU A 16 -24.48 10.43 17.50
C LEU A 16 -23.40 9.35 17.32
N SER A 17 -23.75 8.07 17.50
CA SER A 17 -22.82 6.94 17.30
C SER A 17 -22.46 6.73 15.82
N TYR A 18 -23.41 6.95 14.91
CA TYR A 18 -23.17 6.94 13.47
C TYR A 18 -22.27 8.10 13.04
N ALA A 19 -22.50 9.30 13.57
CA ALA A 19 -21.63 10.45 13.36
C ALA A 19 -20.23 10.26 13.97
N TYR A 20 -20.06 9.35 14.93
CA TYR A 20 -18.78 9.11 15.62
C TYR A 20 -17.82 8.19 14.85
N ASN A 21 -18.29 7.44 13.85
CA ASN A 21 -17.42 6.61 12.99
C ASN A 21 -17.29 7.23 11.59
N GLN A 22 -16.78 8.45 11.51
CA GLN A 22 -16.62 9.15 10.24
C GLN A 22 -15.49 8.57 9.36
N PHE A 23 -14.60 7.75 9.93
CA PHE A 23 -13.48 7.14 9.21
C PHE A 23 -13.30 5.67 9.60
N SER A 24 -13.11 4.81 8.60
CA SER A 24 -12.68 3.43 8.76
C SER A 24 -11.39 3.18 7.98
N PHE A 25 -10.54 2.30 8.50
CA PHE A 25 -9.30 1.91 7.84
C PHE A 25 -9.42 0.49 7.31
N VAL A 26 -9.07 0.30 6.04
CA VAL A 26 -8.83 -1.04 5.50
C VAL A 26 -7.38 -1.38 5.77
N LYS A 27 -7.15 -2.53 6.41
CA LYS A 27 -5.80 -3.00 6.74
C LYS A 27 -5.32 -3.99 5.68
N TYR A 28 -4.13 -3.74 5.15
CA TYR A 28 -3.39 -4.70 4.32
C TYR A 28 -2.07 -5.03 5.00
N GLN A 29 -1.83 -6.32 5.22
CA GLN A 29 -0.66 -6.87 5.89
C GLN A 29 -0.13 -8.10 5.12
N VAL A 30 0.85 -8.81 5.68
CA VAL A 30 1.45 -9.99 5.05
C VAL A 30 0.40 -11.02 4.64
N GLU A 31 -0.62 -11.22 5.47
CA GLU A 31 -1.74 -12.14 5.24
C GLU A 31 -2.63 -11.72 4.07
N ASN A 32 -2.53 -10.46 3.61
CA ASN A 32 -3.23 -9.96 2.43
C ASN A 32 -2.35 -9.94 1.17
N GLY A 33 -1.10 -10.43 1.26
CA GLY A 33 -0.17 -10.51 0.13
C GLY A 33 0.95 -9.46 0.12
N LEU A 34 0.98 -8.54 1.10
CA LEU A 34 2.13 -7.64 1.25
C LEU A 34 3.39 -8.43 1.62
N SER A 35 4.56 -8.08 1.11
CA SER A 35 5.80 -8.79 1.45
C SER A 35 6.26 -8.61 2.90
N HIS A 36 6.01 -7.45 3.51
CA HIS A 36 6.39 -7.14 4.89
C HIS A 36 5.51 -6.02 5.45
N ASN A 37 5.16 -6.09 6.73
CA ASN A 37 4.28 -5.10 7.40
C ASN A 37 4.92 -3.71 7.59
N THR A 38 6.22 -3.58 7.32
CA THR A 38 6.94 -2.30 7.42
C THR A 38 7.04 -1.72 6.02
N VAL A 39 6.24 -0.70 5.76
CA VAL A 39 6.25 0.08 4.51
C VAL A 39 7.07 1.34 4.74
N TRP A 40 8.13 1.52 3.95
CA TRP A 40 9.03 2.68 4.03
C TRP A 40 8.62 3.79 3.07
N TYR A 41 8.06 3.42 1.92
CA TYR A 41 7.79 4.35 0.85
C TYR A 41 6.59 3.91 0.02
N THR A 42 5.84 4.88 -0.48
CA THR A 42 4.63 4.65 -1.27
C THR A 42 4.53 5.67 -2.41
N ILE A 43 4.21 5.22 -3.61
CA ILE A 43 3.78 6.07 -4.74
C ILE A 43 2.62 5.42 -5.49
N GLN A 44 1.96 6.20 -6.33
CA GLN A 44 1.12 5.69 -7.41
C GLN A 44 1.85 5.97 -8.73
N ASP A 45 1.87 5.00 -9.64
CA ASP A 45 2.43 5.21 -10.98
C ASP A 45 1.40 5.82 -11.96
N HIS A 46 1.84 6.19 -13.16
CA HIS A 46 0.99 6.76 -14.20
C HIS A 46 -0.12 5.82 -14.70
N GLN A 47 0.00 4.50 -14.48
CA GLN A 47 -1.01 3.51 -14.82
C GLN A 47 -2.06 3.32 -13.72
N GLY A 48 -1.83 3.94 -12.56
CA GLY A 48 -2.70 3.88 -11.40
C GLY A 48 -2.37 2.75 -10.42
N PHE A 49 -1.31 1.96 -10.66
CA PHE A 49 -0.86 0.96 -9.70
C PHE A 49 -0.22 1.63 -8.48
N MET A 50 -0.52 1.10 -7.30
CA MET A 50 0.14 1.54 -6.08
C MET A 50 1.42 0.74 -5.87
N TRP A 51 2.51 1.42 -5.57
CA TRP A 51 3.81 0.80 -5.30
C TRP A 51 4.22 1.04 -3.85
N PHE A 52 4.65 -0.03 -3.18
CA PHE A 52 5.07 0.00 -1.79
C PHE A 52 6.46 -0.62 -1.62
N GLY A 53 7.39 0.19 -1.12
CA GLY A 53 8.72 -0.26 -0.72
C GLY A 53 8.69 -0.74 0.71
N THR A 54 9.07 -2.00 0.95
CA THR A 54 9.03 -2.60 2.29
C THR A 54 10.42 -3.06 2.74
N SER A 55 10.50 -3.58 3.98
CA SER A 55 11.70 -4.25 4.47
C SER A 55 12.00 -5.59 3.77
N ASP A 56 11.07 -6.15 2.98
CA ASP A 56 11.25 -7.42 2.27
C ASP A 56 10.70 -7.41 0.82
N GLY A 57 10.86 -6.32 0.10
CA GLY A 57 10.62 -6.26 -1.34
C GLY A 57 9.93 -4.99 -1.83
N LEU A 58 9.82 -4.90 -3.15
CA LEU A 58 8.96 -3.93 -3.84
C LEU A 58 7.62 -4.61 -4.14
N ASN A 59 6.51 -3.92 -3.85
CA ASN A 59 5.18 -4.48 -4.01
C ASN A 59 4.38 -3.59 -4.94
N ARG A 60 3.82 -4.15 -6.01
CA ARG A 60 2.82 -3.49 -6.85
C ARG A 60 1.44 -3.98 -6.46
N PHE A 61 0.49 -3.07 -6.29
CA PHE A 61 -0.89 -3.39 -5.95
C PHE A 61 -1.83 -2.85 -7.02
N ASP A 62 -2.70 -3.74 -7.52
CA ASP A 62 -3.69 -3.45 -8.57
C ASP A 62 -5.07 -3.05 -8.02
N GLY A 63 -5.19 -2.87 -6.70
CA GLY A 63 -6.47 -2.66 -6.01
C GLY A 63 -7.07 -3.95 -5.42
N LYS A 64 -6.55 -5.12 -5.81
CA LYS A 64 -7.01 -6.43 -5.38
C LYS A 64 -5.88 -7.36 -4.93
N ASN A 65 -4.79 -7.42 -5.68
CA ASN A 65 -3.67 -8.35 -5.48
C ASN A 65 -2.34 -7.59 -5.42
N PHE A 66 -1.40 -8.15 -4.66
CA PHE A 66 -0.01 -7.72 -4.64
C PHE A 66 0.84 -8.59 -5.56
N LYS A 67 1.67 -7.96 -6.39
CA LYS A 67 2.82 -8.58 -7.05
C LYS A 67 4.09 -8.16 -6.33
N ILE A 68 4.93 -9.12 -5.96
CA ILE A 68 6.13 -8.89 -5.16
C ILE A 68 7.38 -9.10 -6.01
N PHE A 69 8.28 -8.13 -5.95
CA PHE A 69 9.62 -8.20 -6.54
C PHE A 69 10.65 -8.25 -5.40
N ARG A 70 11.54 -9.24 -5.45
CA ARG A 70 12.61 -9.46 -4.46
C ARG A 70 13.95 -9.66 -5.16
N HIS A 71 15.00 -9.66 -4.37
CA HIS A 71 16.31 -10.12 -4.79
C HIS A 71 16.31 -11.62 -5.02
N ILE A 72 16.76 -12.02 -6.20
CA ILE A 72 17.00 -13.42 -6.55
C ILE A 72 18.50 -13.57 -6.82
N PRO A 73 19.22 -14.38 -6.02
CA PRO A 73 20.65 -14.56 -6.22
C PRO A 73 20.97 -15.04 -7.64
N LYS A 74 21.95 -14.38 -8.29
CA LYS A 74 22.42 -14.65 -9.66
C LYS A 74 21.45 -14.26 -10.80
N ASP A 75 20.32 -13.64 -10.48
CA ASP A 75 19.42 -13.06 -11.48
C ASP A 75 19.64 -11.54 -11.56
N SER A 76 20.26 -11.08 -12.64
CA SER A 76 20.55 -9.66 -12.88
C SER A 76 19.31 -8.83 -13.22
N THR A 77 18.15 -9.46 -13.44
CA THR A 77 16.88 -8.78 -13.68
C THR A 77 16.09 -8.54 -12.39
N SER A 78 16.52 -9.14 -11.27
CA SER A 78 15.91 -8.99 -9.95
C SER A 78 16.47 -7.78 -9.18
N LEU A 79 15.81 -7.39 -8.08
CA LEU A 79 16.35 -6.35 -7.19
C LEU A 79 17.70 -6.78 -6.62
N GLY A 80 18.63 -5.86 -6.35
CA GLY A 80 19.89 -6.24 -5.67
C GLY A 80 19.80 -6.33 -4.14
N ASN A 81 18.68 -5.91 -3.54
CA ASN A 81 18.37 -6.04 -2.13
C ASN A 81 16.85 -5.94 -1.87
N ASN A 82 16.36 -6.61 -0.82
CA ASN A 82 14.92 -6.60 -0.51
C ASN A 82 14.47 -5.35 0.27
N ILE A 83 15.37 -4.62 0.94
CA ILE A 83 14.99 -3.43 1.70
C ILE A 83 14.88 -2.26 0.73
N VAL A 84 13.66 -1.91 0.36
CA VAL A 84 13.33 -0.80 -0.55
C VAL A 84 13.01 0.44 0.27
N ARG A 85 13.77 1.51 0.07
CA ARG A 85 13.73 2.75 0.87
C ARG A 85 13.08 3.92 0.14
N THR A 86 13.12 3.92 -1.19
CA THR A 86 12.54 5.00 -2.00
C THR A 86 12.10 4.44 -3.35
N ILE A 87 11.06 5.05 -3.90
CA ILE A 87 10.53 4.75 -5.23
C ILE A 87 10.24 6.09 -5.91
N PHE A 88 10.60 6.24 -7.17
CA PHE A 88 10.30 7.44 -7.94
C PHE A 88 9.97 7.06 -9.37
N GLU A 89 8.90 7.59 -9.91
CA GLU A 89 8.61 7.46 -11.33
C GLU A 89 9.05 8.72 -12.07
N ASP A 90 9.87 8.55 -13.11
CA ASP A 90 10.29 9.67 -13.96
C ASP A 90 9.29 9.98 -15.09
N GLU A 91 9.53 11.09 -15.81
CA GLU A 91 8.68 11.51 -16.92
C GLU A 91 8.67 10.53 -18.11
N ARG A 92 9.63 9.60 -18.15
CA ARG A 92 9.71 8.51 -19.13
C ARG A 92 9.07 7.23 -18.61
N GLN A 93 8.32 7.30 -17.51
CA GLN A 93 7.58 6.19 -16.90
C GLN A 93 8.50 5.06 -16.42
N ASN A 94 9.76 5.37 -16.10
CA ASN A 94 10.64 4.41 -15.45
C ASN A 94 10.47 4.51 -13.95
N LEU A 95 10.40 3.36 -13.29
CA LEU A 95 10.38 3.26 -11.84
C LEU A 95 11.81 3.12 -11.30
N TRP A 96 12.30 4.18 -10.68
CA TRP A 96 13.56 4.21 -9.95
C TRP A 96 13.35 3.69 -8.53
N VAL A 97 14.05 2.62 -8.19
CA VAL A 97 13.90 1.91 -6.92
C VAL A 97 15.23 1.99 -6.17
N GLY A 98 15.22 2.69 -5.03
CA GLY A 98 16.39 2.81 -4.17
C GLY A 98 16.36 1.78 -3.05
N THR A 99 17.46 1.05 -2.90
CA THR A 99 17.66 0.04 -1.84
C THR A 99 18.92 0.36 -1.03
N ASN A 100 19.17 -0.40 0.03
CA ASN A 100 20.42 -0.31 0.78
C ASN A 100 21.68 -0.73 -0.02
N ARG A 101 21.52 -1.26 -1.25
CA ARG A 101 22.62 -1.67 -2.14
C ARG A 101 22.68 -0.89 -3.46
N GLY A 102 22.04 0.27 -3.53
CA GLY A 102 22.05 1.13 -4.71
C GLY A 102 20.68 1.31 -5.35
N ILE A 103 20.70 1.82 -6.58
CA ILE A 103 19.51 2.27 -7.33
C ILE A 103 19.30 1.33 -8.53
N TYR A 104 18.04 0.98 -8.77
CA TYR A 104 17.60 0.06 -9.81
C TYR A 104 16.52 0.74 -10.65
N ILE A 105 16.50 0.49 -11.96
CA ILE A 105 15.42 0.96 -12.83
C ILE A 105 14.55 -0.26 -13.16
N PHE A 106 13.27 -0.17 -12.84
CA PHE A 106 12.25 -1.11 -13.25
C PHE A 106 11.48 -0.53 -14.44
N ASN A 107 11.47 -1.27 -15.55
CA ASN A 107 10.72 -0.91 -16.75
C ASN A 107 9.40 -1.68 -16.76
N SER A 108 8.30 -0.96 -16.53
CA SER A 108 6.95 -1.56 -16.50
C SER A 108 6.39 -1.87 -17.90
N GLN A 109 7.01 -1.40 -18.98
CA GLN A 109 6.55 -1.60 -20.36
C GLN A 109 6.87 -3.01 -20.91
N GLN A 110 7.62 -3.82 -20.17
CA GLN A 110 7.96 -5.20 -20.54
C GLN A 110 7.05 -6.25 -19.86
N GLU A 111 5.97 -5.82 -19.21
CA GLU A 111 4.88 -6.70 -18.77
C GLU A 111 3.64 -6.53 -19.66
#